data_AF-A0A926X3X1-F1
#
_entry.id   AF-A0A926X3X1-F1
#
_cell.length_a   1.000
_cell.length_b   1.000
_cell.length_c   1.000
_cell.angle_alpha   90.00
_cell.angle_beta   90.00
_cell.angle_gamma   90.00
#
_symmetry.space_group_name_H-M   'P 1'
#
loop_
_entity.id
_entity.type
_entity.pdbx_description
1 polymer ?
#
loop_
_entity_poly.entity_id
_entity_poly.type
_entity_poly.pdbx_seq_one_letter_code
_entity_poly.pdbx_strand_id
1 'polypeptide(L)' 'MNDPKVAIVTEGGQEIDKATVLKFLQAGYRVVVADVDAQAGKEVVARVYKHHQMTLIRRGQ' A
#
# COMPACT_ATOMS: atom_id res chain seq x y z
N MET A 1 -10.40 18.94 -11.58
CA MET A 1 -10.03 17.51 -11.47
C MET A 1 -9.18 17.39 -10.22
N ASN A 2 -9.61 16.63 -9.21
CA ASN A 2 -8.76 16.36 -8.05
C ASN A 2 -7.98 15.07 -8.35
N ASP A 3 -6.73 15.21 -8.78
CA ASP A 3 -5.82 14.08 -8.84
C ASP A 3 -5.74 13.39 -7.47
N PRO A 4 -5.70 12.05 -7.42
CA PRO A 4 -5.56 11.34 -6.16
C PRO A 4 -4.26 11.75 -5.47
N LYS A 5 -4.39 12.13 -4.20
CA LYS A 5 -3.28 12.51 -3.33
C LYS A 5 -2.27 11.36 -3.24
N VAL A 6 -1.00 11.70 -3.10
CA VAL A 6 0.09 10.73 -2.99
C VAL A 6 0.56 10.67 -1.53
N ALA A 7 0.64 9.47 -0.97
CA ALA A 7 1.27 9.20 0.32
C ALA A 7 2.63 8.53 0.10
N ILE A 8 3.66 9.02 0.80
CA ILE A 8 5.00 8.41 0.83
C ILE A 8 5.17 7.78 2.20
N VAL A 9 5.42 6.47 2.24
CA VAL A 9 5.69 5.73 3.47
C VAL A 9 7.18 5.42 3.51
N THR A 10 7.90 6.08 4.42
CA THR A 10 9.33 5.85 4.67
C THR A 10 9.52 4.65 5.58
N GLU A 11 10.64 3.94 5.43
CA GLU A 11 10.93 2.67 6.15
C GLU A 11 9.84 1.61 5.93
N GLY A 12 9.12 1.71 4.79
CA GLY A 12 7.88 0.97 4.57
C GLY A 12 8.07 -0.50 4.18
N GLY A 13 9.28 -1.04 4.22
CA GLY A 13 9.59 -2.44 3.96
C GLY A 13 9.28 -3.38 5.14
N GLN A 14 8.87 -2.86 6.30
CA GLN A 14 8.61 -3.68 7.49
C GLN A 14 7.15 -4.16 7.60
N GLU A 15 6.90 -5.12 8.50
CA GLU A 15 5.57 -5.71 8.69
C GLU A 15 4.51 -4.71 9.20
N ILE A 16 4.89 -3.79 10.07
CA ILE A 16 3.99 -2.79 10.67
C ILE A 16 3.48 -1.82 9.60
N ASP A 17 4.33 -1.47 8.65
CA ASP A 17 4.03 -0.47 7.62
C ASP A 17 2.99 -0.94 6.60
N LYS A 18 2.77 -2.26 6.50
CA LYS A 18 1.70 -2.84 5.67
C LYS A 18 0.33 -2.28 6.02
N ALA A 19 0.04 -2.12 7.32
CA ALA A 19 -1.25 -1.58 7.77
C ALA A 19 -1.40 -0.11 7.37
N THR A 20 -0.32 0.67 7.43
CA THR A 20 -0.28 2.08 7.00
C THR A 20 -0.50 2.20 5.49
N VAL A 21 0.23 1.44 4.68
CA VAL A 21 0.07 1.40 3.22
C VAL A 21 -1.37 1.01 2.85
N LEU A 22 -1.93 -0.02 3.49
CA LEU A 22 -3.32 -0.45 3.26
C LEU A 22 -4.34 0.64 3.59
N LYS A 23 -4.17 1.36 4.70
CA LYS A 23 -5.09 2.47 5.07
C LYS A 23 -5.09 3.58 4.03
N PHE A 24 -3.92 3.97 3.51
CA PHE A 24 -3.83 4.98 2.46
C PHE A 24 -4.47 4.52 1.15
N LEU A 25 -4.22 3.28 0.73
CA LEU A 25 -4.87 2.70 -0.45
C LEU A 25 -6.39 2.66 -0.30
N GLN A 26 -6.90 2.24 0.87
CA GLN A 26 -8.34 2.24 1.16
C GLN A 26 -8.95 3.66 1.16
N ALA A 27 -8.17 4.67 1.52
CA ALA A 27 -8.58 6.07 1.47
C ALA A 27 -8.46 6.69 0.06
N GLY A 28 -8.09 5.92 -0.96
CA GLY A 28 -8.02 6.36 -2.36
C GLY A 28 -6.73 7.10 -2.74
N TYR A 29 -5.68 6.98 -1.91
CA TYR A 29 -4.38 7.57 -2.21
C TYR A 29 -3.60 6.68 -3.18
N ARG A 30 -2.74 7.31 -3.98
CA ARG A 30 -1.59 6.62 -4.56
C ARG A 30 -0.52 6.50 -3.49
N VAL A 31 0.13 5.36 -3.36
CA VAL A 31 1.11 5.11 -2.30
C VAL A 31 2.47 4.77 -2.89
N VAL A 32 3.52 5.41 -2.37
CA VAL A 32 4.93 5.08 -2.63
C VAL A 32 5.52 4.49 -1.36
N VAL A 33 6.11 3.30 -1.47
CA VAL A 33 6.89 2.67 -0.40
C VAL A 33 8.36 3.01 -0.62
N ALA A 34 8.95 3.75 0.31
CA ALA A 34 10.35 4.13 0.29
C ALA A 34 11.08 3.39 1.42
N ASP A 35 12.08 2.59 1.06
CA ASP A 35 12.90 1.84 1.99
C ASP A 35 14.35 1.81 1.48
N VAL A 36 15.31 1.73 2.40
CA VAL A 36 16.73 1.56 2.06
C VAL A 36 16.99 0.18 1.46
N ASP A 37 16.22 -0.84 1.87
CA ASP A 37 16.16 -2.14 1.25
C ASP A 37 15.01 -2.17 0.23
N ALA A 38 15.35 -1.95 -1.03
CA ALA A 38 14.40 -1.98 -2.14
C ALA A 38 13.67 -3.33 -2.27
N GLN A 39 14.28 -4.44 -1.83
CA GLN A 39 13.64 -5.75 -1.89
C GLN A 39 12.56 -5.87 -0.81
N ALA A 40 12.84 -5.42 0.41
CA ALA A 40 11.86 -5.35 1.49
C ALA A 40 10.64 -4.51 1.07
N GLY A 41 10.87 -3.34 0.47
CA GLY A 41 9.80 -2.50 -0.07
C GLY A 41 8.95 -3.19 -1.14
N LYS A 42 9.59 -3.90 -2.10
CA LYS A 42 8.88 -4.66 -3.15
C LYS A 42 8.02 -5.77 -2.56
N GLU A 43 8.49 -6.48 -1.54
CA GLU A 43 7.71 -7.52 -0.88
C GLU A 43 6.46 -6.96 -0.22
N VAL A 44 6.56 -5.81 0.46
CA VAL A 44 5.40 -5.13 1.03
C VAL A 44 4.40 -4.75 -0.06
N VAL A 45 4.86 -4.15 -1.16
CA VAL A 45 3.99 -3.79 -2.29
C VAL A 45 3.25 -5.02 -2.83
N ALA A 46 3.96 -6.13 -3.09
CA ALA A 46 3.36 -7.36 -3.61
C ALA A 46 2.30 -7.95 -2.65
N ARG A 47 2.60 -7.98 -1.35
CA ARG A 47 1.67 -8.50 -0.32
C ARG A 47 0.42 -7.63 -0.19
N VAL A 48 0.60 -6.32 -0.16
CA VAL A 48 -0.48 -5.35 -0.02
C VAL A 48 -1.37 -5.33 -1.26
N TYR A 49 -0.81 -5.41 -2.47
CA TYR A 49 -1.58 -5.47 -3.71
C TYR A 49 -2.50 -6.69 -3.72
N LYS A 50 -1.97 -7.88 -3.38
CA LYS A 50 -2.76 -9.12 -3.27
C LYS A 50 -3.89 -8.98 -2.23
N HIS A 51 -3.60 -8.40 -1.07
CA HIS A 51 -4.60 -8.21 -0.01
C HIS A 51 -5.70 -7.21 -0.42
N HIS A 52 -5.33 -6.08 -1.03
CA HIS A 52 -6.26 -5.04 -1.45
C HIS A 52 -7.21 -5.56 -2.55
N GLN A 53 -6.71 -6.33 -3.52
CA GLN A 53 -7.55 -6.98 -4.52
C GLN A 53 -8.55 -7.97 -3.89
N MET A 54 -8.14 -8.74 -2.88
CA MET A 54 -9.06 -9.63 -2.16
C MET A 54 -10.14 -8.87 -1.39
N THR A 55 -9.80 -7.74 -0.76
CA THR A 55 -10.80 -6.88 -0.09
C THR A 55 -11.80 -6.30 -1.10
N LEU A 56 -11.35 -5.92 -2.29
CA LEU A 56 -12.21 -5.44 -3.37
C LEU A 56 -13.15 -6.55 -3.89
N ILE A 57 -12.65 -7.77 -4.07
CA ILE A 57 -13.47 -8.93 -4.48
C ILE A 57 -14.57 -9.23 -3.45
N ARG A 58 -14.24 -9.17 -2.14
CA ARG A 58 -15.20 -9.42 -1.06
C ARG A 58 -16.28 -8.34 -0.90
N ARG A 59 -16.08 -7.13 -1.42
CA ARG A 59 -17.08 -6.05 -1.36
C ARG A 59 -18.05 -6.07 -2.55
N GLY A 60 -17.83 -6.94 -3.54
CA GLY A 60 -18.67 -7.09 -4.73
C GLY A 60 -19.64 -8.28 -4.69
N GLN A 61 -19.84 -8.92 -3.53
CA GLN A 61 -20.82 -10.00 -3.31
C GLN A 61 -21.76 -9.67 -2.15
#